data_AF-A0A433BBI2-F1
#
_entry.id   AF-A0A433BBI2-F1
#
_cell.length_a   1.000
_cell.length_b   1.000
_cell.length_c   1.000
_cell.angle_alpha   90.00
_cell.angle_beta   90.00
_cell.angle_gamma   90.00
#
_symmetry.space_group_name_H-M   'P 1'
#
loop_
_entity.id
_entity.type
_entity.pdbx_description
1 polymer ?
#
loop_
_entity_poly.entity_id
_entity_poly.type
_entity_poly.pdbx_seq_one_letter_code
_entity_poly.pdbx_strand_id
1 'polypeptide(L)'
;MTTLSDVAEMLKSARREARLSQDELARRAGVSRTTVARMENLSKGDMSVSALLRLLEAAGYDMRLVRPGHQRTVEDILVEQRQGDSP
;
A
#
# COMPACT_ATOMS: atom_id res chain seq x y z
N MET A 1 -15.06 7.00 5.55
CA MET A 1 -14.75 7.16 4.11
C MET A 1 -13.26 7.35 4.03
N THR A 2 -12.53 6.51 3.30
CA THR A 2 -11.07 6.66 3.16
C THR A 2 -10.79 7.82 2.20
N THR A 3 -9.95 8.77 2.63
CA THR A 3 -9.51 9.91 1.83
C THR A 3 -8.15 9.64 1.18
N LEU A 4 -7.76 10.45 0.21
CA LEU A 4 -6.42 10.37 -0.38
C LEU A 4 -5.31 10.65 0.66
N SER A 5 -5.55 11.54 1.62
CA SER A 5 -4.62 11.82 2.70
C SER A 5 -4.39 10.59 3.59
N ASP A 6 -5.45 9.81 3.85
CA ASP A 6 -5.32 8.54 4.58
C ASP A 6 -4.45 7.55 3.80
N VAL A 7 -4.63 7.47 2.48
CA VAL A 7 -3.81 6.61 1.59
C VAL A 7 -2.34 7.04 1.58
N ALA A 8 -2.06 8.34 1.60
CA ALA A 8 -0.70 8.86 1.66
C ALA A 8 0.02 8.46 2.97
N GLU A 9 -0.66 8.56 4.12
CA GLU A 9 -0.12 8.14 5.40
C GLU A 9 0.00 6.61 5.52
N MET A 10 -0.94 5.84 4.93
CA MET A 10 -0.81 4.38 4.82
C MET A 10 0.43 3.98 4.04
N LEU A 11 0.68 4.61 2.88
CA LEU A 11 1.86 4.35 2.07
C LEU A 11 3.16 4.68 2.83
N LYS A 12 3.18 5.82 3.51
CA LYS A 12 4.32 6.26 4.32
C LYS A 12 4.60 5.32 5.50
N SER A 13 3.54 4.76 6.10
CA SER A 13 3.65 3.77 7.17
C SER A 13 4.20 2.45 6.64
N ALA A 14 3.64 1.93 5.53
CA ALA A 14 4.14 0.74 4.85
C ALA A 14 5.65 0.83 4.53
N ARG A 15 6.09 1.98 4.00
CA ARG A 15 7.53 2.22 3.74
C ARG A 15 8.38 2.15 5.01
N ARG A 16 7.91 2.77 6.10
CA ARG A 16 8.63 2.81 7.39
C ARG A 16 8.68 1.43 8.04
N GLU A 17 7.60 0.66 7.96
CA GLU A 17 7.54 -0.73 8.43
C GLU A 17 8.52 -1.62 7.67
N ALA A 18 8.64 -1.43 6.35
CA ALA A 18 9.66 -2.06 5.50
C ALA A 18 11.09 -1.51 5.72
N ARG A 19 11.27 -0.51 6.61
CA ARG A 19 12.54 0.17 6.92
C ARG A 19 13.25 0.77 5.70
N LEU A 20 12.49 1.26 4.73
CA LEU A 20 13.03 1.85 3.50
C LEU A 20 13.08 3.38 3.57
N SER A 21 14.12 3.97 2.99
CA SER A 21 14.10 5.40 2.66
C SER A 21 13.17 5.66 1.47
N GLN A 22 12.81 6.91 1.22
CA GLN A 22 12.03 7.25 0.02
C GLN A 22 12.80 6.91 -1.27
N ASP A 23 14.12 7.07 -1.29
CA ASP A 23 14.97 6.70 -2.43
C ASP A 23 14.98 5.19 -2.65
N GLU A 24 15.11 4.41 -1.59
CA GLU A 24 15.13 2.96 -1.65
C GLU A 24 13.80 2.41 -2.19
N LEU A 25 12.68 2.92 -1.66
CA LEU A 25 11.35 2.54 -2.13
C LEU A 25 11.15 2.93 -3.60
N ALA A 26 11.55 4.15 -3.97
CA ALA A 26 11.46 4.64 -5.35
C ALA A 26 12.22 3.74 -6.33
N ARG A 27 13.46 3.35 -5.97
CA ARG A 27 14.29 2.46 -6.79
C ARG A 27 13.62 1.09 -6.96
N ARG A 28 13.09 0.51 -5.89
CA ARG A 28 12.38 -0.79 -5.95
C ARG A 28 11.11 -0.73 -6.80
N ALA A 29 10.36 0.36 -6.72
CA ALA A 29 9.10 0.53 -7.47
C ALA A 29 9.28 1.05 -8.91
N GLY A 30 10.52 1.34 -9.34
CA GLY A 30 10.80 1.90 -10.66
C GLY A 30 10.16 3.29 -10.87
N VAL A 31 10.21 4.15 -9.84
CA VAL A 31 9.73 5.55 -9.91
C VAL A 31 10.81 6.51 -9.39
N SER A 32 10.61 7.82 -9.60
CA SER A 32 11.48 8.83 -8.98
C SER A 32 11.20 9.01 -7.49
N ARG A 33 12.21 9.39 -6.71
CA ARG A 33 12.04 9.80 -5.30
C ARG A 33 11.01 10.92 -5.14
N THR A 34 10.98 11.88 -6.08
CA THR A 34 10.00 12.97 -6.10
C THR A 34 8.57 12.46 -6.23
N THR A 35 8.36 11.35 -6.97
CA THR A 35 7.06 10.67 -7.03
C THR A 35 6.68 10.14 -5.65
N VAL A 36 7.58 9.45 -4.94
CA VAL A 36 7.31 8.95 -3.58
C VAL A 36 6.97 10.10 -2.62
N ALA A 37 7.79 11.16 -2.61
CA ALA A 37 7.55 12.31 -1.74
C ALA A 37 6.21 13.01 -2.03
N ARG A 38 5.81 13.09 -3.30
CA ARG A 38 4.51 13.64 -3.71
C ARG A 38 3.36 12.75 -3.24
N MET A 39 3.51 11.43 -3.37
CA MET A 39 2.49 10.45 -2.98
C MET A 39 2.29 10.43 -1.45
N GLU A 40 3.37 10.54 -0.67
CA GLU A 40 3.32 10.57 0.80
C GLU A 40 2.84 11.90 1.40
N ASN A 41 2.93 13.01 0.66
CA ASN A 41 2.53 14.34 1.15
C ASN A 41 1.32 14.93 0.40
N LEU A 42 0.72 14.16 -0.50
CA LEU A 42 -0.45 14.54 -1.30
C LEU A 42 -0.35 15.91 -2.02
N SER A 43 0.85 16.27 -2.49
CA SER A 43 1.22 17.66 -2.79
C SER A 43 0.48 18.32 -3.96
N LYS A 44 -0.31 17.57 -4.74
CA LYS A 44 -1.04 18.07 -5.92
C LYS A 44 -2.52 17.67 -5.97
N GLY A 45 -3.04 17.06 -4.90
CA GLY A 45 -4.45 16.63 -4.85
C GLY A 45 -4.80 15.43 -5.73
N ASP A 46 -3.82 14.87 -6.46
CA ASP A 46 -3.96 13.70 -7.31
C ASP A 46 -2.90 12.62 -7.00
N MET A 47 -3.31 11.36 -7.11
CA MET A 47 -2.49 10.18 -6.85
C MET A 47 -2.64 9.19 -8.01
N SER A 48 -1.51 8.78 -8.59
CA SER A 48 -1.53 7.73 -9.60
C SER A 48 -1.72 6.36 -8.95
N VAL A 49 -2.79 5.65 -9.31
CA VAL A 49 -3.05 4.29 -8.82
C VAL A 49 -1.95 3.32 -9.25
N SER A 50 -1.43 3.43 -10.48
CA SER A 50 -0.36 2.54 -10.95
C SER A 50 0.97 2.78 -10.23
N ALA A 51 1.27 4.02 -9.82
CA ALA A 51 2.40 4.30 -8.95
C ALA A 51 2.16 3.77 -7.53
N LEU A 52 0.94 3.92 -7.01
CA LEU A 52 0.57 3.41 -5.68
C LEU A 52 0.75 1.90 -5.58
N LEU A 53 0.24 1.15 -6.56
CA LEU A 53 0.36 -0.31 -6.59
C LEU A 53 1.82 -0.77 -6.57
N ARG A 54 2.66 -0.20 -7.44
CA ARG A 54 4.10 -0.52 -7.49
C ARG A 54 4.83 -0.18 -6.19
N LEU A 55 4.45 0.92 -5.54
CA LEU A 55 5.05 1.32 -4.27
C LEU A 55 4.63 0.41 -3.12
N LEU A 56 3.38 -0.05 -3.09
CA LEU A 56 2.92 -1.03 -2.10
C LEU A 56 3.62 -2.38 -2.29
N GLU A 57 3.70 -2.87 -3.53
CA GLU A 57 4.41 -4.11 -3.86
C GLU A 57 5.89 -4.02 -3.45
N ALA A 58 6.56 -2.91 -3.79
CA ALA A 58 7.95 -2.66 -3.40
C ALA A 58 8.18 -2.55 -1.88
N ALA A 59 7.13 -2.20 -1.13
CA ALA A 59 7.13 -2.21 0.33
C ALA A 59 6.71 -3.57 0.94
N GLY A 60 6.34 -4.55 0.11
CA GLY A 60 5.93 -5.89 0.55
C GLY A 60 4.43 -6.03 0.87
N TYR A 61 3.58 -5.17 0.31
CA TYR A 61 2.13 -5.21 0.51
C TYR A 61 1.39 -5.47 -0.81
N ASP A 62 0.37 -6.32 -0.73
CA ASP A 62 -0.66 -6.43 -1.76
C ASP A 62 -1.86 -5.53 -1.45
N MET A 63 -2.45 -4.95 -2.49
CA MET A 63 -3.71 -4.22 -2.38
C MET A 63 -4.89 -5.14 -2.64
N ARG A 64 -5.85 -5.20 -1.70
CA ARG A 64 -7.11 -5.95 -1.84
C ARG A 64 -8.32 -5.04 -1.65
N LEU A 65 -9.37 -5.31 -2.43
CA LEU A 65 -10.66 -4.64 -2.27
C LEU A 65 -11.48 -5.36 -1.19
N VAL A 66 -11.93 -4.62 -0.19
CA VAL A 66 -12.75 -5.14 0.91
C VAL A 66 -14.06 -4.36 1.01
N ARG A 67 -15.15 -5.03 1.42
CA ARG A 67 -16.44 -4.36 1.63
C ARG A 67 -16.38 -3.46 2.89
N PRO A 68 -16.91 -2.23 2.86
CA PRO A 68 -17.03 -1.40 4.06
C PRO A 68 -17.78 -2.13 5.17
N GLY A 69 -17.31 -2.03 6.43
CA GLY A 69 -17.89 -2.73 7.58
C GLY A 69 -17.40 -4.16 7.77
N HIS A 70 -16.54 -4.66 6.89
CA HIS A 70 -15.84 -5.92 7.09
C HIS A 70 -14.68 -5.71 8.07
N GLN A 71 -14.97 -5.80 9.38
CA GLN A 71 -13.91 -6.11 10.34
C GLN A 71 -13.54 -7.57 10.10
N ARG A 72 -12.27 -7.80 9.78
CA ARG A 72 -11.69 -9.13 9.56
C ARG A 72 -12.10 -10.05 10.69
N THR A 73 -13.07 -10.92 10.41
CA THR A 73 -13.57 -11.89 11.37
C THR A 73 -12.58 -13.05 11.45
N VAL A 74 -12.64 -13.83 12.53
CA VAL A 74 -11.87 -15.07 12.64
C VAL A 74 -12.16 -15.99 11.44
N GLU A 75 -13.37 -15.91 10.89
CA GLU A 75 -13.83 -16.66 9.72
C GLU A 75 -13.09 -16.27 8.44
N ASP A 76 -12.81 -14.98 8.24
CA ASP A 76 -12.07 -14.48 7.08
C ASP A 76 -10.61 -14.97 7.10
N ILE A 77 -10.01 -15.01 8.29
CA ILE A 77 -8.65 -15.55 8.50
C ILE A 77 -8.61 -17.04 8.15
N LEU A 78 -9.63 -17.80 8.57
CA LEU A 78 -9.72 -19.25 8.31
C LEU A 78 -9.96 -19.56 6.83
N VAL A 79 -10.68 -18.72 6.09
CA VAL A 79 -10.90 -18.90 4.64
C VAL A 79 -9.61 -18.62 3.85
N GLU A 80 -8.87 -17.56 4.19
CA GLU A 80 -7.60 -17.25 3.54
C GLU A 80 -6.53 -18.33 3.77
N GLN A 81 -6.44 -18.91 4.98
CA GLN A 81 -5.53 -20.02 5.26
C GLN A 81 -5.90 -21.30 4.50
N ARG A 82 -7.20 -21.59 4.31
CA ARG A 82 -7.64 -22.73 3.49
C ARG A 82 -7.38 -22.54 2.00
N GLN A 83 -7.35 -21.30 1.51
CA GLN A 83 -7.09 -20.99 0.10
C GLN A 83 -5.59 -20.83 -0.21
N GLY A 84 -4.76 -20.54 0.78
CA GLY A 84 -3.30 -20.52 0.67
C GLY A 84 -2.61 -21.89 0.74
N ASP A 85 -3.37 -22.95 1.02
CA ASP A 85 -2.88 -24.34 1.19
C ASP A 85 -3.25 -25.27 0.01
N SER A 86 -3.59 -24.71 -1.16
CA SER A 86 -3.62 -25.51 -2.40
C SER A 86 -2.25 -25.49 -3.07
N PRO A 87 -1.60 -26.66 -3.26
CA PRO A 87 -0.29 -26.76 -3.92
C PRO A 87 -0.31 -26.36 -5.39
#